data_AF-A0A507BY20-F1
#
_entry.id   AF-A0A507BY20-F1
#
_cell.length_a   1.000
_cell.length_b   1.000
_cell.length_c   1.000
_cell.angle_alpha   90.00
_cell.angle_beta   90.00
_cell.angle_gamma   90.00
#
_symmetry.space_group_name_H-M   'P 1'
#
loop_
_entity.id
_entity.type
_entity.pdbx_description
1 polymer ?
#
loop_
_entity_poly.entity_id
_entity_poly.type
_entity_poly.pdbx_seq_one_letter_code
_entity_poly.pdbx_strand_id
1 'polypeptide(L)'
;MVTFYDDIPEFLFEWIPTQKVFWVATAPRYGEHVNVSPKGHAQECFAVIDSKTVWYQDLTGSGSETIAHVKESKFVVDYLVVFDLEVRLWGKAKVHEIGSAEYESFLPQDKRIAGSRSVIVIDVKKVATSCGYAVPYFDYVGDREVLKNWAEKNDDLPGYRLKKNFTSIDGLPAFRSAGIQVGMAWANKLRVNFDWVSFAGGLAIGAAGAVASMHFLRR
;
A
#
# COMPACT_ATOMS: atom_id res chain seq x y z
N MET A 1 -20.12 -12.77 -26.32
CA MET A 1 -20.79 -11.46 -26.40
C MET A 1 -20.42 -10.67 -25.16
N VAL A 2 -20.12 -9.37 -25.27
CA VAL A 2 -19.85 -8.54 -24.08
C VAL A 2 -21.16 -8.20 -23.40
N THR A 3 -21.22 -8.36 -22.08
CA THR A 3 -22.37 -7.96 -21.26
C THR A 3 -21.96 -6.83 -20.33
N PHE A 4 -22.80 -5.80 -20.20
CA PHE A 4 -22.54 -4.65 -19.34
C PHE A 4 -23.50 -4.62 -18.16
N TYR A 5 -22.99 -4.22 -17.01
CA TYR A 5 -23.75 -4.03 -15.78
C TYR A 5 -23.42 -2.67 -15.17
N ASP A 6 -24.37 -2.09 -14.43
CA ASP A 6 -24.10 -0.87 -13.66
C ASP A 6 -23.43 -1.19 -12.32
N ASP A 7 -23.69 -2.38 -11.79
CA ASP A 7 -23.21 -2.91 -10.51
C ASP A 7 -22.41 -4.20 -10.74
N ILE A 8 -21.54 -4.55 -9.79
CA ILE A 8 -20.95 -5.88 -9.72
C ILE A 8 -22.09 -6.88 -9.46
N PRO A 9 -22.36 -7.83 -10.37
CA PRO A 9 -23.37 -8.86 -10.13
C PRO A 9 -22.93 -9.83 -9.03
N GLU A 10 -23.89 -10.42 -8.32
CA GLU A 10 -23.64 -11.31 -7.18
C GLU A 10 -22.71 -12.48 -7.51
N PHE A 11 -22.84 -13.09 -8.70
CA PHE A 11 -21.96 -14.18 -9.13
C PHE A 11 -20.48 -13.77 -9.24
N LEU A 12 -20.18 -12.48 -9.38
CA LEU A 12 -18.81 -11.97 -9.42
C LEU A 12 -18.22 -11.75 -8.02
N PHE A 13 -19.03 -11.70 -6.96
CA PHE A 13 -18.54 -11.44 -5.60
C PHE A 13 -17.63 -12.55 -5.12
N GLU A 14 -18.01 -13.79 -5.39
CA GLU A 14 -17.22 -14.97 -5.05
C GLU A 14 -16.15 -15.27 -6.10
N TRP A 15 -16.41 -14.94 -7.37
CA TRP A 15 -15.48 -15.24 -8.46
C TRP A 15 -14.26 -14.31 -8.51
N ILE A 16 -14.43 -13.01 -8.28
CA ILE A 16 -13.32 -12.04 -8.36
C ILE A 16 -12.18 -12.36 -7.37
N PRO A 17 -12.44 -12.75 -6.11
CA PRO A 17 -11.37 -13.09 -5.16
C PRO A 17 -10.62 -14.39 -5.46
N THR A 18 -11.12 -15.28 -6.33
CA THR A 18 -10.42 -16.55 -6.66
C THR A 18 -9.22 -16.36 -7.59
N GLN A 19 -9.15 -15.19 -8.19
CA GLN A 19 -8.20 -14.84 -9.24
C GLN A 19 -6.79 -14.77 -8.69
N LYS A 20 -5.80 -15.07 -9.54
CA LYS A 20 -4.38 -15.12 -9.14
C LYS A 20 -3.63 -13.83 -9.46
N VAL A 21 -4.08 -13.15 -10.50
CA VAL A 21 -3.52 -11.89 -10.99
C VAL A 21 -4.66 -10.98 -11.40
N PHE A 22 -4.45 -9.69 -11.21
CA PHE A 22 -5.30 -8.66 -11.78
C PHE A 22 -4.45 -7.54 -12.36
N TRP A 23 -5.01 -6.81 -13.31
CA TRP A 23 -4.36 -5.64 -13.88
C TRP A 23 -5.07 -4.39 -13.41
N VAL A 24 -4.28 -3.35 -13.17
CA VAL A 24 -4.75 -2.02 -12.84
C VAL A 24 -4.30 -1.09 -13.96
N ALA A 25 -5.24 -0.65 -14.79
CA ALA A 25 -4.97 0.37 -15.80
C ALA A 25 -5.36 1.76 -15.29
N THR A 26 -4.47 2.74 -15.39
CA THR A 26 -4.74 4.14 -15.00
C THR A 26 -4.22 5.12 -16.04
N ALA A 27 -4.99 6.17 -16.31
CA ALA A 27 -4.59 7.23 -17.23
C ALA A 27 -4.52 8.58 -16.51
N PRO A 28 -3.41 9.31 -16.61
CA PRO A 28 -3.32 10.67 -16.10
C PRO A 28 -4.03 11.63 -17.07
N ARG A 29 -4.43 12.81 -16.59
CA ARG A 29 -4.94 13.88 -17.45
C ARG A 29 -3.81 14.75 -17.99
N TYR A 30 -2.76 14.97 -17.21
CA TYR A 30 -1.61 15.81 -17.57
C TYR A 30 -0.30 15.04 -17.77
N GLY A 31 -0.30 13.72 -17.58
CA GLY A 31 0.83 12.85 -17.93
C GLY A 31 0.76 12.38 -19.39
N GLU A 32 1.87 11.86 -19.88
CA GLU A 32 2.02 11.39 -21.26
C GLU A 32 1.79 9.87 -21.38
N HIS A 33 1.87 9.13 -20.27
CA HIS A 33 1.83 7.67 -20.29
C HIS A 33 0.60 7.09 -19.58
N VAL A 34 -0.11 6.19 -20.26
CA VAL A 34 -1.05 5.27 -19.62
C VAL A 34 -0.25 4.20 -18.87
N ASN A 35 -0.67 3.86 -17.66
CA ASN A 35 -0.07 2.79 -16.88
C ASN A 35 -0.98 1.56 -16.90
N VAL A 36 -0.37 0.38 -17.01
CA VAL A 36 -1.02 -0.92 -16.82
C VAL A 36 -0.12 -1.76 -15.92
N SER A 37 -0.56 -1.97 -14.67
CA SER A 37 0.22 -2.68 -13.66
C SER A 37 -0.38 -4.05 -13.36
N PRO A 38 0.31 -5.16 -13.66
CA PRO A 38 -0.09 -6.47 -13.13
C PRO A 38 0.16 -6.51 -11.62
N LYS A 39 -0.76 -7.13 -10.89
CA LYS A 39 -0.71 -7.32 -9.44
C LYS A 39 -0.96 -8.80 -9.15
N GLY A 40 -0.06 -9.41 -8.37
CA GLY A 40 -0.17 -10.80 -7.89
C GLY A 40 -0.63 -10.85 -6.44
N HIS A 41 -0.60 -12.04 -5.83
CA HIS A 41 -1.11 -12.24 -4.45
C HIS A 41 -2.55 -11.77 -4.29
N ALA A 42 -3.36 -11.91 -5.34
CA ALA A 42 -4.67 -11.26 -5.43
C ALA A 42 -5.62 -11.65 -4.28
N GLN A 43 -5.50 -12.86 -3.76
CA GLN A 43 -6.26 -13.33 -2.60
C GLN A 43 -5.94 -12.58 -1.29
N GLU A 44 -4.70 -12.10 -1.13
CA GLU A 44 -4.28 -11.28 0.02
C GLU A 44 -4.42 -9.78 -0.27
N CYS A 45 -4.41 -9.41 -1.56
CA CYS A 45 -4.29 -8.03 -1.99
C CYS A 45 -5.58 -7.41 -2.50
N PHE A 46 -6.65 -8.15 -2.77
CA PHE A 46 -7.88 -7.62 -3.37
C PHE A 46 -9.11 -8.07 -2.61
N ALA A 47 -10.08 -7.18 -2.44
CA ALA A 47 -11.39 -7.55 -1.91
C ALA A 47 -12.54 -6.78 -2.57
N VAL A 48 -13.68 -7.48 -2.67
CA VAL A 48 -14.98 -6.89 -3.00
C VAL A 48 -15.70 -6.59 -1.69
N ILE A 49 -16.13 -5.34 -1.50
CA ILE A 49 -16.84 -4.90 -0.29
C ILE A 49 -18.35 -4.98 -0.49
N ASP A 50 -18.82 -4.47 -1.63
CA ASP A 50 -20.22 -4.43 -2.02
C ASP A 50 -20.35 -4.33 -3.55
N SER A 51 -21.56 -4.11 -4.08
CA SER A 51 -21.84 -4.07 -5.52
C SER A 51 -21.18 -2.90 -6.26
N LYS A 52 -20.65 -1.91 -5.54
CA LYS A 52 -20.02 -0.70 -6.09
C LYS A 52 -18.61 -0.47 -5.54
N THR A 53 -18.15 -1.23 -4.56
CA THR A 53 -16.91 -0.92 -3.86
C THR A 53 -15.98 -2.11 -3.85
N VAL A 54 -14.77 -1.90 -4.35
CA VAL A 54 -13.64 -2.83 -4.21
C VAL A 54 -12.43 -2.09 -3.70
N TRP A 55 -11.49 -2.80 -3.10
CA TRP A 55 -10.19 -2.23 -2.77
C TRP A 55 -9.06 -3.20 -3.07
N TYR A 56 -7.86 -2.66 -3.23
CA TYR A 56 -6.65 -3.47 -3.22
C TYR A 56 -5.50 -2.83 -2.45
N GLN A 57 -4.68 -3.69 -1.88
CA GLN A 57 -3.43 -3.38 -1.21
C GLN A 57 -2.34 -3.16 -2.26
N ASP A 58 -1.78 -1.95 -2.31
CA ASP A 58 -0.64 -1.63 -3.15
C ASP A 58 0.65 -1.82 -2.35
N LEU A 59 1.56 -2.62 -2.90
CA LEU A 59 2.85 -2.93 -2.30
C LEU A 59 3.96 -2.02 -2.83
N THR A 60 5.00 -1.87 -2.02
CA THR A 60 6.19 -1.09 -2.36
C THR A 60 6.97 -1.78 -3.45
N GLY A 61 6.88 -1.23 -4.66
CA GLY A 61 7.72 -1.56 -5.80
C GLY A 61 8.42 -0.31 -6.36
N SER A 62 9.04 -0.48 -7.52
CA SER A 62 9.79 0.60 -8.19
C SER A 62 8.91 1.75 -8.68
N GLY A 63 7.69 1.46 -9.11
CA GLY A 63 6.75 2.42 -9.68
C GLY A 63 5.80 3.07 -8.68
N SER A 64 5.19 4.18 -9.07
CA SER A 64 4.15 4.91 -8.32
C SER A 64 3.06 5.53 -9.21
N GLU A 65 3.00 5.11 -10.48
CA GLU A 65 2.19 5.64 -11.57
C GLU A 65 0.71 5.58 -11.23
N THR A 66 0.22 4.42 -10.80
CA THR A 66 -1.16 4.25 -10.35
C THR A 66 -1.56 5.29 -9.31
N ILE A 67 -0.70 5.51 -8.31
CA ILE A 67 -0.99 6.43 -7.21
C ILE A 67 -0.95 7.88 -7.69
N ALA A 68 0.04 8.23 -8.51
CA ALA A 68 0.11 9.54 -9.12
C ALA A 68 -1.14 9.84 -9.98
N HIS A 69 -1.52 8.91 -10.87
CA HIS A 69 -2.65 9.07 -11.77
C HIS A 69 -3.97 9.19 -10.98
N VAL A 70 -4.17 8.34 -9.96
CA VAL A 70 -5.39 8.40 -9.14
C VAL A 70 -5.48 9.72 -8.37
N LYS A 71 -4.37 10.22 -7.81
CA LYS A 71 -4.35 11.51 -7.11
C LYS A 71 -4.59 12.70 -8.04
N GLU A 72 -4.16 12.59 -9.28
CA GLU A 72 -4.23 13.65 -10.28
C GLU A 72 -5.57 13.66 -11.03
N SER A 73 -5.97 12.56 -11.67
CA SER A 73 -7.15 12.51 -12.54
C SER A 73 -8.41 11.98 -11.85
N LYS A 74 -8.30 11.25 -10.72
CA LYS A 74 -9.39 10.50 -10.07
C LYS A 74 -10.11 9.48 -10.99
N PHE A 75 -9.69 9.32 -12.25
CA PHE A 75 -10.41 8.58 -13.29
C PHE A 75 -9.69 7.27 -13.65
N VAL A 76 -10.50 6.21 -13.67
CA VAL A 76 -10.28 4.89 -14.27
C VAL A 76 -9.17 4.08 -13.61
N VAL A 77 -9.62 3.11 -12.81
CA VAL A 77 -8.99 1.79 -12.74
C VAL A 77 -9.80 0.90 -13.68
N ASP A 78 -9.16 0.25 -14.65
CA ASP A 78 -9.67 -0.99 -15.25
C ASP A 78 -9.12 -2.12 -14.39
N TYR A 79 -9.99 -2.80 -13.65
CA TYR A 79 -9.66 -4.06 -12.99
C TYR A 79 -9.95 -5.18 -13.98
N LEU A 80 -8.91 -5.62 -14.70
CA LEU A 80 -9.01 -6.74 -15.62
C LEU A 80 -8.59 -8.01 -14.88
N VAL A 81 -9.44 -9.02 -14.96
CA VAL A 81 -9.11 -10.40 -14.58
C VAL A 81 -9.24 -11.26 -15.82
N VAL A 82 -8.26 -12.13 -16.04
CA VAL A 82 -8.23 -13.04 -17.17
C VAL A 82 -7.83 -14.41 -16.67
N PHE A 83 -8.82 -15.27 -16.36
CA PHE A 83 -8.78 -16.73 -16.53
C PHE A 83 -10.25 -17.21 -16.56
N ASP A 84 -10.66 -17.92 -17.60
CA ASP A 84 -12.02 -18.42 -17.89
C ASP A 84 -13.12 -17.38 -18.18
N LEU A 85 -13.08 -16.21 -17.55
CA LEU A 85 -14.00 -15.09 -17.79
C LEU A 85 -13.21 -13.78 -17.75
N GLU A 86 -13.41 -12.91 -18.75
CA GLU A 86 -12.85 -11.56 -18.72
C GLU A 86 -13.81 -10.63 -17.99
N VAL A 87 -13.35 -10.02 -16.90
CA VAL A 87 -14.13 -9.02 -16.15
C VAL A 87 -13.39 -7.69 -16.15
N ARG A 88 -14.12 -6.61 -16.39
CA ARG A 88 -13.62 -5.23 -16.26
C ARG A 88 -14.48 -4.48 -15.26
N LEU A 89 -13.84 -3.89 -14.26
CA LEU A 89 -14.48 -2.93 -13.35
C LEU A 89 -13.96 -1.54 -13.67
N TRP A 90 -14.83 -0.62 -14.06
CA TRP A 90 -14.47 0.77 -14.29
C TRP A 90 -15.04 1.65 -13.18
N GLY A 91 -14.20 2.49 -12.59
CA GLY A 91 -14.60 3.32 -11.47
C GLY A 91 -13.70 4.52 -11.24
N LYS A 92 -14.04 5.26 -10.17
CA LYS A 92 -13.17 6.30 -9.61
C LYS A 92 -12.41 5.72 -8.43
N ALA A 93 -11.14 6.07 -8.28
CA ALA A 93 -10.32 5.55 -7.22
C ALA A 93 -9.89 6.62 -6.22
N LYS A 94 -9.57 6.18 -5.00
CA LYS A 94 -8.94 6.96 -3.95
C LYS A 94 -7.74 6.20 -3.39
N VAL A 95 -6.68 6.91 -3.03
CA VAL A 95 -5.48 6.34 -2.40
C VAL A 95 -5.49 6.70 -0.92
N HIS A 96 -5.38 5.68 -0.08
CA HIS A 96 -5.15 5.83 1.35
C HIS A 96 -3.75 5.31 1.66
N GLU A 97 -2.84 6.20 2.02
CA GLU A 97 -1.44 5.86 2.31
C GLU A 97 -1.32 5.21 3.70
N ILE A 98 -0.35 4.30 3.86
CA ILE A 98 -0.05 3.66 5.14
C ILE A 98 0.13 4.69 6.27
N GLY A 99 -0.53 4.44 7.40
CA GLY A 99 -0.59 5.35 8.55
C GLY A 99 -1.75 6.35 8.52
N SER A 100 -2.55 6.43 7.46
CA SER A 100 -3.83 7.17 7.49
C SER A 100 -4.92 6.35 8.18
N ALA A 101 -5.90 7.03 8.81
CA ALA A 101 -7.00 6.35 9.50
C ALA A 101 -7.83 5.44 8.57
N GLU A 102 -8.04 5.88 7.32
CA GLU A 102 -8.75 5.10 6.32
C GLU A 102 -7.96 3.84 5.91
N TYR A 103 -6.66 3.97 5.72
CA TYR A 103 -5.80 2.81 5.45
C TYR A 103 -5.91 1.78 6.57
N GLU A 104 -5.84 2.22 7.83
CA GLU A 104 -5.98 1.36 9.01
C GLU A 104 -7.36 0.69 9.07
N SER A 105 -8.44 1.39 8.66
CA SER A 105 -9.80 0.83 8.64
C SER A 105 -10.00 -0.27 7.59
N PHE A 106 -9.37 -0.15 6.42
CA PHE A 106 -9.47 -1.16 5.37
C PHE A 106 -8.51 -2.33 5.61
N LEU A 107 -7.31 -2.03 6.09
CA LEU A 107 -6.22 -2.98 6.16
C LEU A 107 -5.45 -2.86 7.49
N PRO A 108 -6.01 -3.43 8.58
CA PRO A 108 -5.36 -3.45 9.88
C PRO A 108 -4.04 -4.22 9.84
N GLN A 109 -3.19 -4.01 10.85
CA GLN A 109 -1.79 -4.45 10.82
C GLN A 109 -1.61 -5.97 10.62
N ASP A 110 -2.50 -6.78 11.18
CA ASP A 110 -2.50 -8.25 11.10
C ASP A 110 -2.84 -8.79 9.69
N LYS A 111 -3.45 -7.97 8.83
CA LYS A 111 -3.82 -8.33 7.45
C LYS A 111 -2.84 -7.81 6.40
N ARG A 112 -1.82 -7.05 6.81
CA ARG A 112 -0.84 -6.48 5.89
C ARG A 112 0.15 -7.55 5.47
N ILE A 113 0.49 -7.53 4.20
CA ILE A 113 1.64 -8.27 3.71
C ILE A 113 2.85 -7.34 3.61
N ALA A 114 4.04 -7.96 3.59
CA ALA A 114 5.29 -7.23 3.50
C ALA A 114 5.31 -6.26 2.32
N GLY A 115 5.74 -5.03 2.59
CA GLY A 115 5.82 -3.99 1.58
C GLY A 115 4.55 -3.16 1.41
N SER A 116 3.44 -3.46 2.11
CA SER A 116 2.23 -2.64 2.01
C SER A 116 2.49 -1.15 2.20
N ARG A 117 1.95 -0.33 1.29
CA ARG A 117 2.17 1.13 1.30
C ARG A 117 0.91 1.95 1.10
N SER A 118 -0.13 1.38 0.50
CA SER A 118 -1.41 2.06 0.33
C SER A 118 -2.55 1.06 0.15
N VAL A 119 -3.76 1.50 0.46
CA VAL A 119 -5.00 0.87 0.01
C VAL A 119 -5.59 1.76 -1.07
N ILE A 120 -5.93 1.17 -2.21
CA ILE A 120 -6.58 1.87 -3.31
C ILE A 120 -8.02 1.37 -3.38
N VAL A 121 -8.95 2.26 -3.04
CA VAL A 121 -10.39 1.98 -3.02
C VAL A 121 -11.00 2.47 -4.32
N ILE A 122 -11.81 1.65 -4.97
CA ILE A 122 -12.44 1.92 -6.25
C ILE A 122 -13.96 1.92 -6.05
N ASP A 123 -14.57 3.04 -6.38
CA ASP A 123 -16.01 3.25 -6.53
C ASP A 123 -16.39 2.92 -7.99
N VAL A 124 -16.84 1.69 -8.18
CA VAL A 124 -17.22 1.07 -9.45
C VAL A 124 -18.46 1.75 -10.02
N LYS A 125 -18.38 2.14 -11.29
CA LYS A 125 -19.45 2.80 -12.05
C LYS A 125 -20.00 1.96 -13.18
N LYS A 126 -19.22 0.99 -13.66
CA LYS A 126 -19.61 0.10 -14.74
C LYS A 126 -18.82 -1.19 -14.66
N VAL A 127 -19.47 -2.28 -15.00
CA VAL A 127 -18.84 -3.61 -15.12
C VAL A 127 -19.08 -4.14 -16.53
N ALA A 128 -18.09 -4.82 -17.08
CA ALA A 128 -18.27 -5.63 -18.28
C ALA A 128 -17.76 -7.05 -18.07
N THR A 129 -18.45 -8.01 -18.66
CA THR A 129 -17.99 -9.39 -18.77
C THR A 129 -17.88 -9.81 -20.23
N SER A 130 -16.89 -10.66 -20.52
CA SER A 130 -16.50 -11.04 -21.88
C SER A 130 -15.98 -12.48 -21.88
N CYS A 131 -16.23 -13.22 -22.97
CA CYS A 131 -15.96 -14.66 -23.05
C CYS A 131 -14.50 -15.00 -23.42
N GLY A 132 -13.67 -14.00 -23.75
CA GLY A 132 -12.24 -14.19 -23.99
C GLY A 132 -11.87 -15.27 -25.00
N TYR A 133 -12.66 -15.49 -26.07
CA TYR A 133 -12.48 -16.64 -26.97
C TYR A 133 -11.10 -16.77 -27.65
N ALA A 134 -10.33 -15.70 -27.70
CA ALA A 134 -8.97 -15.69 -28.25
C ALA A 134 -7.88 -15.65 -27.16
N VAL A 135 -8.26 -15.62 -25.87
CA VAL A 135 -7.32 -15.65 -24.75
C VAL A 135 -6.79 -17.08 -24.61
N PRO A 136 -5.46 -17.28 -24.60
CA PRO A 136 -4.88 -18.61 -24.44
C PRO A 136 -5.06 -19.13 -23.01
N TYR A 137 -5.09 -20.45 -22.87
CA TYR A 137 -5.01 -21.11 -21.57
C TYR A 137 -3.64 -20.90 -20.94
N PHE A 138 -3.62 -20.74 -19.62
CA PHE A 138 -2.41 -20.70 -18.82
C PHE A 138 -2.59 -21.54 -17.56
N ASP A 139 -1.52 -22.23 -17.16
CA ASP A 139 -1.47 -22.93 -15.88
C ASP A 139 -0.80 -22.04 -14.83
N TYR A 140 -1.48 -21.83 -13.70
CA TYR A 140 -0.89 -21.15 -12.55
C TYR A 140 0.03 -22.11 -11.80
N VAL A 141 1.31 -21.75 -11.72
CA VAL A 141 2.36 -22.54 -11.03
C VAL A 141 2.68 -22.06 -9.62
N GLY A 142 2.21 -20.87 -9.23
CA GLY A 142 2.50 -20.23 -7.94
C GLY A 142 2.77 -18.73 -8.03
N ASP A 143 2.71 -18.04 -6.90
CA ASP A 143 3.03 -16.62 -6.79
C ASP A 143 4.54 -16.36 -6.72
N ARG A 144 4.95 -15.18 -7.20
CA ARG A 144 6.33 -14.71 -7.04
C ARG A 144 6.50 -14.07 -5.67
N GLU A 145 7.28 -14.69 -4.81
CA GLU A 145 7.60 -14.16 -3.47
C GLU A 145 8.68 -13.06 -3.48
N VAL A 146 9.29 -12.77 -4.63
CA VAL A 146 10.42 -11.84 -4.74
C VAL A 146 10.13 -10.47 -4.12
N LEU A 147 8.94 -9.91 -4.36
CA LEU A 147 8.57 -8.60 -3.84
C LEU A 147 8.35 -8.59 -2.32
N LYS A 148 7.64 -9.61 -1.80
CA LYS A 148 7.42 -9.80 -0.36
C LYS A 148 8.75 -10.00 0.36
N ASN A 149 9.56 -10.96 -0.10
CA ASN A 149 10.89 -11.25 0.46
C ASN A 149 11.84 -10.04 0.43
N TRP A 150 11.80 -9.24 -0.64
CA TRP A 150 12.59 -8.00 -0.71
C TRP A 150 12.11 -6.97 0.32
N ALA A 151 10.79 -6.82 0.47
CA ALA A 151 10.22 -5.87 1.41
C ALA A 151 10.45 -6.28 2.88
N GLU A 152 10.40 -7.57 3.20
CA GLU A 152 10.72 -8.10 4.54
C GLU A 152 12.16 -7.83 4.95
N LYS A 153 13.09 -7.90 3.99
CA LYS A 153 14.53 -7.68 4.22
C LYS A 153 14.94 -6.20 4.19
N ASN A 154 14.01 -5.31 3.87
CA ASN A 154 14.31 -3.89 3.71
C ASN A 154 13.86 -3.10 4.95
N ASP A 155 14.82 -2.72 5.78
CA ASP A 155 14.58 -1.99 7.02
C ASP A 155 14.17 -0.51 6.81
N ASP A 156 14.28 0.02 5.58
CA ASP A 156 13.99 1.43 5.26
C ASP A 156 13.06 1.57 4.03
N LEU A 157 11.91 0.89 4.08
CA LEU A 157 10.83 1.11 3.10
C LEU A 157 10.38 2.59 3.02
N PRO A 158 10.24 3.36 4.12
CA PRO A 158 9.89 4.78 4.04
C PRO A 158 10.91 5.61 3.25
N GLY A 159 12.21 5.45 3.50
CA GLY A 159 13.26 6.13 2.76
C GLY A 159 13.34 5.69 1.30
N TYR A 160 13.11 4.39 1.02
CA TYR A 160 12.98 3.89 -0.35
C TYR A 160 11.84 4.61 -1.10
N ARG A 161 10.65 4.69 -0.49
CA ARG A 161 9.48 5.36 -1.10
C ARG A 161 9.74 6.85 -1.33
N LEU A 162 10.39 7.51 -0.38
CA LEU A 162 10.77 8.92 -0.53
C LEU A 162 11.71 9.14 -1.73
N LYS A 163 12.63 8.21 -1.98
CA LYS A 163 13.59 8.31 -3.08
C LYS A 163 13.04 7.84 -4.43
N LYS A 164 12.19 6.82 -4.44
CA LYS A 164 11.79 6.09 -5.67
C LYS A 164 10.32 6.21 -6.03
N ASN A 165 9.46 6.61 -5.09
CA ASN A 165 8.02 6.68 -5.30
C ASN A 165 7.45 8.07 -5.04
N PHE A 166 8.30 9.10 -4.93
CA PHE A 166 7.84 10.47 -4.72
C PHE A 166 7.07 11.02 -5.93
N THR A 167 7.50 10.64 -7.14
CA THR A 167 6.88 11.03 -8.41
C THR A 167 6.72 9.83 -9.35
N SER A 168 5.77 9.93 -10.29
CA SER A 168 5.69 9.02 -11.44
C SER A 168 6.81 9.30 -12.45
N ILE A 169 6.89 8.47 -13.49
CA ILE A 169 7.74 8.68 -14.68
C ILE A 169 7.47 10.05 -15.32
N ASP A 170 6.21 10.49 -15.35
CA ASP A 170 5.78 11.78 -15.90
C ASP A 170 5.98 12.96 -14.94
N GLY A 171 6.65 12.75 -13.79
CA GLY A 171 6.89 13.78 -12.79
C GLY A 171 5.65 14.15 -11.97
N LEU A 172 4.54 13.41 -12.08
CA LEU A 172 3.33 13.67 -11.30
C LEU A 172 3.55 13.28 -9.82
N PRO A 173 3.06 14.06 -8.84
CA PRO A 173 3.22 13.74 -7.42
C PRO A 173 2.51 12.44 -7.03
N ALA A 174 3.22 11.53 -6.36
CA ALA A 174 2.69 10.28 -5.81
C ALA A 174 2.69 10.27 -4.28
N PHE A 175 3.77 9.83 -3.63
CA PHE A 175 3.82 9.68 -2.17
C PHE A 175 4.31 10.95 -1.47
N ARG A 176 3.40 11.68 -0.81
CA ARG A 176 3.76 12.80 0.07
C ARG A 176 3.99 12.36 1.52
N SER A 177 3.33 11.27 1.96
CA SER A 177 3.46 10.79 3.35
C SER A 177 4.86 10.24 3.66
N ALA A 178 5.65 9.84 2.65
CA ALA A 178 7.01 9.35 2.85
C ALA A 178 7.89 10.38 3.57
N GLY A 179 7.73 11.68 3.27
CA GLY A 179 8.43 12.75 4.00
C GLY A 179 7.98 12.88 5.46
N ILE A 180 6.68 12.67 5.72
CA ILE A 180 6.11 12.69 7.08
C ILE A 180 6.57 11.46 7.88
N GLN A 181 6.59 10.27 7.27
CA GLN A 181 7.05 9.02 7.90
C GLN A 181 8.52 9.08 8.29
N VAL A 182 9.38 9.57 7.39
CA VAL A 182 10.81 9.79 7.69
C VAL A 182 10.98 10.84 8.79
N GLY A 183 10.23 11.95 8.74
CA GLY A 183 10.23 12.97 9.79
C GLY A 183 9.81 12.44 11.17
N MET A 184 8.73 11.64 11.23
CA MET A 184 8.27 11.01 12.47
C MET A 184 9.25 9.96 12.99
N ALA A 185 9.84 9.14 12.12
CA ALA A 185 10.87 8.17 12.52
C ALA A 185 12.09 8.88 13.12
N TRP A 186 12.53 9.99 12.51
CA TRP A 186 13.62 10.81 13.02
C TRP A 186 13.26 11.47 14.36
N ALA A 187 12.06 12.04 14.48
CA ALA A 187 11.57 12.62 15.73
C ALA A 187 11.47 11.58 16.86
N ASN A 188 10.98 10.37 16.56
CA ASN A 188 10.94 9.27 17.53
C ASN A 188 12.34 8.82 17.95
N LYS A 189 13.29 8.72 17.01
CA LYS A 189 14.69 8.40 17.33
C LYS A 189 15.34 9.47 18.23
N LEU A 190 15.07 10.75 17.97
CA LEU A 190 15.52 11.83 18.85
C LEU A 190 14.87 11.78 20.23
N ARG A 191 13.58 11.48 20.31
CA ARG A 191 12.87 11.33 21.59
C ARG A 191 13.41 10.17 22.41
N VAL A 192 13.63 9.01 21.80
CA VAL A 192 14.28 7.85 22.44
C VAL A 192 15.70 8.21 22.90
N ASN A 193 16.48 8.89 22.08
CA ASN A 193 17.82 9.35 22.48
C ASN A 193 17.76 10.38 23.64
N PHE A 194 16.77 11.27 23.66
CA PHE A 194 16.58 12.23 24.74
C PHE A 194 16.17 11.54 26.06
N ASP A 195 15.31 10.53 25.98
CA ASP A 195 14.93 9.70 27.13
C ASP A 195 16.14 8.88 27.65
N TRP A 196 16.99 8.35 26.76
CA TRP A 196 18.25 7.69 27.14
C TRP A 196 19.27 8.65 27.78
N VAL A 197 19.42 9.87 27.25
CA VAL A 197 20.30 10.89 27.86
C VAL A 197 19.75 11.32 29.22
N SER A 198 18.43 11.42 29.37
CA SER A 198 17.79 11.73 30.65
C SER A 198 17.94 10.59 31.66
N PHE A 199 17.86 9.33 31.20
CA PHE A 199 18.06 8.14 32.03
C PHE A 199 19.54 7.94 32.43
N ALA A 200 20.48 8.10 31.48
CA ALA A 200 21.92 8.03 31.75
C ALA A 200 22.41 9.21 32.59
N GLY A 201 21.85 10.40 32.38
CA GLY A 201 22.09 11.59 33.22
C GLY A 201 21.52 11.41 34.64
N GLY A 202 20.37 10.76 34.78
CA GLY A 202 19.80 10.38 36.08
C GLY A 202 20.65 9.35 36.84
N LEU A 203 21.24 8.38 36.14
CA LEU A 203 22.17 7.40 36.73
C LEU A 203 23.51 8.01 37.13
N ALA A 204 24.03 9.00 36.38
CA ALA A 204 25.24 9.72 36.74
C ALA A 204 25.05 10.64 37.97
N ILE A 205 23.86 11.22 38.15
CA ILE A 205 23.53 12.03 39.34
C ILE A 205 23.23 11.15 40.56
N GLY A 206 22.74 9.91 40.38
CA GLY A 206 22.51 8.95 41.46
C GLY A 206 23.78 8.35 42.08
N ALA A 207 24.89 8.26 41.34
CA ALA A 207 26.14 7.70 41.88
C ALA A 207 27.00 8.71 42.65
N ALA A 208 26.81 10.02 42.44
CA ALA A 208 27.53 11.06 43.17
C ALA A 208 26.94 11.35 44.57
N GLY A 209 25.70 10.92 44.84
CA GLY A 209 25.00 11.15 46.12
C GLY A 209 25.33 10.19 47.26
N ALA A 210 26.02 9.07 47.00
CA ALA A 210 26.23 8.01 48.01
C ALA A 210 27.60 8.04 48.71
N VAL A 211 28.51 8.95 48.36
CA VAL A 211 29.86 9.02 48.98
C VAL A 211 29.97 10.14 50.04
N ALA A 212 28.97 11.02 50.18
CA ALA A 212 29.04 12.19 51.05
C ALA A 212 28.35 12.05 52.43
N SER A 213 27.93 10.86 52.85
CA SER A 213 27.26 10.65 54.15
C SER A 213 27.95 9.63 55.05
N MET A 214 29.27 9.77 55.25
CA MET A 214 29.98 8.94 56.25
C MET A 214 31.09 9.66 57.03
N HIS A 215 31.01 10.98 57.22
CA HIS A 215 32.04 11.73 57.98
C HIS A 215 31.56 12.72 59.05
N PHE A 216 30.30 12.67 59.48
CA PHE A 216 29.84 13.47 60.62
C PHE A 216 28.95 12.64 61.53
N LEU A 217 29.56 11.95 62.49
CA LEU A 217 28.98 11.55 63.78
C LEU A 217 30.10 10.94 64.66
N ARG A 218 30.98 11.81 65.17
CA ARG A 218 31.83 11.53 66.34
C ARG A 218 32.16 12.85 67.04
N ARG A 219 31.28 13.25 67.94
CA ARG A 219 31.56 13.82 69.26
C ARG A 219 30.26 13.98 70.03
#